data_AF-A0A3S0DR47-F1
#
_entry.id   AF-A0A3S0DR47-F1
#
_cell.length_a   1.000
_cell.length_b   1.000
_cell.length_c   1.000
_cell.angle_alpha   90.00
_cell.angle_beta   90.00
_cell.angle_gamma   90.00
#
_symmetry.space_group_name_H-M   'P 1'
#
loop_
_entity.id
_entity.type
_entity.pdbx_description
1 polymer ?
#
loop_
_entity_poly.entity_id
_entity_poly.type
_entity_poly.pdbx_seq_one_letter_code
_entity_poly.pdbx_strand_id
1 'polypeptide(L)'
;MRRQRKRTLLLLGTLYSGLGAFFLGTNPRDLPIGLLLLPLLWLFVTLGYSFMILMHILHIAEGDDNALRRKTYAAVIAGVPVGFLLLNSVDQLTVKDIGLITLLSVVLVAYASRFRMREKLS
;
A
#
# COMPACT_ATOMS: atom_id res chain seq x y z
N MET A 1 -21.62 -9.67 -6.39
CA MET A 1 -20.69 -8.57 -6.00
C MET A 1 -20.98 -7.91 -4.64
N ARG A 2 -22.24 -7.64 -4.21
CA ARG A 2 -22.54 -6.98 -2.89
C ARG A 2 -22.03 -7.73 -1.63
N ARG A 3 -22.11 -9.08 -1.59
CA ARG A 3 -21.62 -9.87 -0.43
C ARG A 3 -20.10 -9.83 -0.26
N GLN A 4 -19.34 -9.80 -1.36
CA GLN A 4 -17.89 -9.69 -1.32
C GLN A 4 -17.45 -8.31 -0.80
N ARG A 5 -18.07 -7.21 -1.26
CA ARG A 5 -17.79 -5.86 -0.70
C ARG A 5 -18.03 -5.78 0.81
N LYS A 6 -19.13 -6.36 1.32
CA LYS A 6 -19.40 -6.38 2.76
C LYS A 6 -18.34 -7.16 3.54
N ARG A 7 -17.90 -8.31 3.02
CA ARG A 7 -16.80 -9.09 3.62
C ARG A 7 -15.49 -8.30 3.63
N THR A 8 -15.12 -7.66 2.51
CA THR A 8 -13.88 -6.87 2.45
C THR A 8 -13.93 -5.68 3.39
N LEU A 9 -15.06 -4.96 3.49
CA LEU A 9 -15.22 -3.85 4.43
C LEU A 9 -15.15 -4.29 5.89
N LEU A 10 -15.78 -5.43 6.24
CA LEU A 10 -15.65 -6.03 7.56
C LEU A 10 -14.18 -6.38 7.87
N LEU A 11 -13.48 -6.98 6.90
CA LEU A 11 -12.07 -7.36 7.03
C LEU A 11 -11.16 -6.13 7.21
N LEU A 12 -11.40 -5.05 6.46
CA LEU A 12 -10.74 -3.75 6.69
C LEU A 12 -11.03 -3.22 8.08
N GLY A 13 -12.28 -3.29 8.54
CA GLY A 13 -12.67 -2.87 9.88
C GLY A 13 -11.85 -3.61 10.93
N THR A 14 -11.77 -4.94 10.84
CA THR A 14 -10.96 -5.75 11.75
C THR A 14 -9.47 -5.43 11.66
N LEU A 15 -8.93 -5.22 10.45
CA LEU A 15 -7.53 -4.85 10.24
C LEU A 15 -7.20 -3.49 10.89
N TYR A 16 -8.04 -2.47 10.71
CA TYR A 16 -7.84 -1.15 11.32
C TYR A 16 -8.03 -1.18 12.84
N SER A 17 -9.02 -1.91 13.34
CA SER A 17 -9.23 -2.07 14.78
C SER A 17 -8.07 -2.80 15.45
N GLY A 18 -7.56 -3.88 14.84
CA GLY A 18 -6.40 -4.62 15.33
C GLY A 18 -5.14 -3.76 15.33
N LEU A 19 -4.92 -3.00 14.25
CA LEU A 19 -3.80 -2.06 14.15
C LEU A 19 -3.91 -0.95 15.21
N GLY A 20 -5.09 -0.38 15.41
CA GLY A 20 -5.35 0.63 16.44
C GLY A 20 -5.11 0.10 17.86
N ALA A 21 -5.59 -1.11 18.16
CA ALA A 21 -5.33 -1.77 19.44
C ALA A 21 -3.84 -2.03 19.66
N PHE A 22 -3.11 -2.41 18.62
CA PHE A 22 -1.66 -2.59 18.68
C PHE A 22 -0.92 -1.28 19.00
N PHE A 23 -1.25 -0.17 18.33
CA PHE A 23 -0.64 1.13 18.59
C PHE A 23 -1.01 1.71 19.96
N LEU A 24 -2.21 1.42 20.48
CA LEU A 24 -2.64 1.85 21.82
C LEU A 24 -1.99 1.01 22.94
N GLY A 25 -1.76 -0.28 22.68
CA GLY A 25 -1.18 -1.20 23.65
C GLY A 25 0.35 -1.25 23.64
N THR A 26 1.00 -0.73 22.60
CA THR A 26 2.44 -0.91 22.41
C THR A 26 3.11 0.43 22.13
N ASN A 27 4.08 0.81 22.97
CA ASN A 27 4.85 2.03 22.77
C ASN A 27 5.87 1.81 21.63
N PRO A 28 5.76 2.52 20.49
CA PRO A 28 6.56 2.26 19.29
C PRO A 28 8.08 2.49 19.49
N ARG A 29 8.48 3.21 20.55
CA ARG A 29 9.88 3.50 20.87
C ARG A 29 10.60 2.36 21.59
N ASP A 30 9.86 1.46 22.23
CA ASP A 30 10.43 0.35 23.01
C ASP A 30 10.51 -0.96 22.19
N LEU A 31 10.05 -0.93 20.93
CA LEU A 31 10.02 -2.12 20.07
C LEU A 31 11.32 -2.29 19.30
N PRO A 32 11.93 -3.50 19.31
CA PRO A 32 13.06 -3.79 18.45
C PRO A 32 12.65 -3.68 16.98
N ILE A 33 13.58 -3.23 16.13
CA ILE A 33 13.34 -2.90 14.70
C ILE A 33 12.64 -4.03 13.92
N GLY A 34 12.94 -5.30 14.23
CA GLY A 34 12.26 -6.44 13.59
C GLY A 34 10.77 -6.53 13.91
N LEU A 35 10.36 -6.10 15.11
CA LEU A 35 8.96 -6.06 15.54
C LEU A 35 8.22 -4.82 15.04
N LEU A 36 8.94 -3.78 14.61
CA LEU A 36 8.40 -2.61 13.90
C LEU A 36 8.03 -2.92 12.45
N LEU A 37 8.68 -3.89 11.81
CA LEU A 37 8.30 -4.33 10.45
C LEU A 37 6.89 -4.93 10.41
N LEU A 38 6.45 -5.58 11.49
CA LEU A 38 5.14 -6.22 11.56
C LEU A 38 3.97 -5.23 11.44
N PRO A 39 3.87 -4.16 12.25
CA PRO A 39 2.84 -3.13 12.09
C PRO A 39 2.98 -2.36 10.78
N LEU A 40 4.19 -2.19 10.25
CA LEU A 40 4.43 -1.55 8.93
C LEU A 40 3.89 -2.40 7.77
N LEU A 41 4.16 -3.71 7.76
CA LEU A 41 3.61 -4.65 6.77
C LEU A 41 2.09 -4.74 6.90
N TRP A 42 1.57 -4.78 8.14
CA TRP A 42 0.14 -4.77 8.39
C TRP A 42 -0.49 -3.49 7.82
N LEU A 43 0.10 -2.32 8.09
CA LEU A 43 -0.34 -1.03 7.54
C LEU A 43 -0.33 -1.05 6.01
N PHE A 44 0.74 -1.58 5.39
CA PHE A 44 0.87 -1.71 3.94
C PHE A 44 -0.25 -2.54 3.33
N VAL A 45 -0.53 -3.71 3.89
CA VAL A 45 -1.62 -4.59 3.43
C VAL A 45 -2.96 -3.89 3.57
N THR A 46 -3.20 -3.23 4.71
CA THR A 46 -4.47 -2.53 5.00
C THR A 46 -4.70 -1.37 4.03
N LEU A 47 -3.68 -0.53 3.82
CA LEU A 47 -3.72 0.56 2.84
C LEU A 47 -3.87 0.05 1.41
N GLY A 48 -3.16 -1.02 1.04
CA GLY A 48 -3.27 -1.65 -0.27
C GLY A 48 -4.71 -2.08 -0.57
N TYR A 49 -5.36 -2.76 0.39
CA TYR A 49 -6.77 -3.12 0.26
C TYR A 49 -7.70 -1.89 0.22
N SER A 50 -7.44 -0.86 1.02
CA SER A 50 -8.19 0.41 0.99
C SER A 50 -8.12 1.07 -0.39
N PHE A 51 -6.93 1.19 -0.98
CA PHE A 51 -6.75 1.77 -2.32
C PHE A 51 -7.36 0.89 -3.41
N MET A 52 -7.29 -0.44 -3.29
CA MET A 52 -7.97 -1.34 -4.22
C MET A 52 -9.49 -1.16 -4.23
N ILE A 53 -10.11 -0.90 -3.06
CA ILE A 53 -11.53 -0.58 -2.94
C ILE A 53 -11.81 0.81 -3.51
N LEU A 54 -10.98 1.80 -3.18
CA LEU A 54 -11.15 3.17 -3.66
C LEU A 54 -11.11 3.23 -5.19
N MET A 55 -10.12 2.60 -5.83
CA MET A 55 -10.04 2.52 -7.29
C MET A 55 -11.26 1.82 -7.91
N HIS A 56 -11.80 0.81 -7.22
CA HIS A 56 -13.01 0.12 -7.67
C HIS A 56 -14.29 0.96 -7.51
N ILE A 57 -14.34 1.87 -6.53
CA ILE A 57 -15.46 2.83 -6.37
C ILE A 57 -15.35 3.95 -7.41
N LEU A 58 -14.13 4.41 -7.70
CA LEU A 58 -13.85 5.48 -8.65
C LEU A 58 -13.85 5.01 -10.12
N HIS A 59 -14.17 3.74 -10.40
CA HIS A 59 -14.14 3.13 -11.74
C HIS A 59 -12.77 3.33 -12.45
N ILE A 60 -11.68 3.44 -11.68
CA ILE A 60 -10.33 3.60 -12.20
C ILE A 60 -9.83 2.22 -12.62
N ALA A 61 -9.49 2.08 -13.91
CA ALA A 61 -8.99 0.86 -14.53
C ALA A 61 -10.00 -0.31 -14.54
N GLU A 62 -11.23 -0.07 -15.02
CA GLU A 62 -12.20 -1.13 -15.29
C GLU A 62 -11.79 -2.02 -16.49
N GLY A 63 -12.14 -3.32 -16.42
CA GLY A 63 -11.78 -4.38 -17.36
C GLY A 63 -10.97 -5.53 -16.72
N ASP A 64 -11.25 -6.79 -17.09
CA ASP A 64 -10.59 -7.98 -16.51
C ASP A 64 -9.07 -7.99 -16.74
N ASP A 65 -8.60 -7.46 -17.87
CA ASP A 65 -7.18 -7.25 -18.21
C ASP A 65 -6.46 -6.20 -17.34
N ASN A 66 -7.18 -5.50 -16.45
CA ASN A 66 -6.63 -4.46 -15.59
C ASN A 66 -6.52 -4.90 -14.11
N ALA A 67 -6.88 -6.14 -13.76
CA ALA A 67 -6.83 -6.60 -12.36
C ALA A 67 -5.40 -6.57 -11.77
N LEU A 68 -4.39 -6.99 -12.54
CA LEU A 68 -2.98 -6.93 -12.12
C LEU A 68 -2.51 -5.48 -12.00
N ARG A 69 -2.85 -4.61 -12.96
CA ARG A 69 -2.54 -3.16 -12.91
C ARG A 69 -3.15 -2.51 -11.68
N ARG A 70 -4.40 -2.83 -11.35
CA ARG A 70 -5.08 -2.27 -10.17
C ARG A 70 -4.39 -2.70 -8.88
N LYS A 71 -3.92 -3.94 -8.79
CA LYS A 71 -3.09 -4.42 -7.67
C LYS A 71 -1.75 -3.68 -7.60
N THR A 72 -1.04 -3.55 -8.71
CA THR A 72 0.26 -2.85 -8.75
C THR A 72 0.12 -1.38 -8.37
N TYR A 73 -0.87 -0.66 -8.91
CA TYR A 73 -1.11 0.73 -8.53
C TYR A 73 -1.49 0.86 -7.06
N ALA A 74 -2.38 0.02 -6.55
CA ALA A 74 -2.75 0.03 -5.14
C ALA A 74 -1.55 -0.26 -4.23
N ALA A 75 -0.68 -1.20 -4.61
CA ALA A 75 0.54 -1.53 -3.88
C ALA A 75 1.55 -0.38 -3.90
N VAL A 76 1.76 0.29 -5.04
CA VAL A 76 2.68 1.44 -5.13
C VAL A 76 2.14 2.61 -4.31
N ILE A 77 0.86 2.95 -4.45
CA ILE A 77 0.24 4.06 -3.71
C ILE A 77 0.22 3.78 -2.19
N ALA A 78 0.01 2.53 -1.78
CA ALA A 78 0.13 2.14 -0.37
C ALA A 78 1.58 2.14 0.13
N GLY A 79 2.53 1.77 -0.73
CA GLY A 79 3.97 1.72 -0.41
C GLY A 79 4.56 3.09 -0.10
N VAL A 80 4.08 4.16 -0.74
CA VAL A 80 4.55 5.53 -0.49
C VAL A 80 4.39 5.94 0.98
N PRO A 81 3.17 6.03 1.56
CA PRO A 81 2.99 6.45 2.95
C PRO A 81 3.62 5.48 3.96
N VAL A 82 3.67 4.18 3.65
CA VAL A 82 4.36 3.18 4.49
C VAL A 82 5.87 3.42 4.49
N GLY A 83 6.47 3.69 3.33
CA GLY A 83 7.89 3.99 3.20
C GLY A 83 8.26 5.28 3.93
N PHE A 84 7.43 6.32 3.84
CA PHE A 84 7.59 7.54 4.64
C PHE A 84 7.55 7.24 6.14
N LEU A 85 6.59 6.47 6.62
CA LEU A 85 6.50 6.10 8.04
C LEU A 85 7.70 5.26 8.50
N LEU A 86 8.19 4.36 7.65
CA LEU A 86 9.36 3.54 7.93
C LEU A 86 10.61 4.40 8.09
N LEU A 87 10.87 5.30 7.15
CA LEU A 87 11.99 6.25 7.24
C LEU A 87 11.89 7.13 8.50
N ASN A 88 10.67 7.54 8.86
CA ASN A 88 10.43 8.40 10.02
C ASN A 88 10.71 7.64 11.32
N SER A 89 10.38 6.35 11.36
CA SER A 89 10.54 5.50 12.54
C SER A 89 12.00 5.19 12.86
N VAL A 90 12.92 5.39 11.91
CA VAL A 90 14.36 5.14 12.09
C VAL A 90 15.14 6.44 12.32
N ASP A 91 14.46 7.60 12.44
CA ASP A 91 15.07 8.95 12.49
C ASP A 91 16.04 9.22 11.30
N GLN A 92 15.96 8.40 10.26
CA GLN A 92 16.78 8.48 9.04
C GLN A 92 16.07 9.25 7.93
N LEU A 93 15.01 10.00 8.24
CA LEU A 93 14.20 10.67 7.24
C LEU A 93 14.94 11.91 6.71
N THR A 94 15.88 11.70 5.79
CA THR A 94 16.53 12.79 5.07
C THR A 94 15.70 13.18 3.85
N VAL A 95 15.76 14.46 3.46
CA VAL A 95 15.08 14.97 2.25
C VAL A 95 15.45 14.18 0.99
N LYS A 96 16.65 13.57 0.99
CA LYS A 96 17.13 12.70 -0.09
C LYS A 96 16.32 11.40 -0.20
N ASP A 97 15.97 10.78 0.92
CA ASP A 97 15.22 9.51 0.95
C ASP A 97 13.77 9.70 0.49
N ILE A 98 13.18 10.85 0.81
CA ILE A 98 11.87 11.28 0.28
C ILE A 98 11.90 11.37 -1.25
N GLY A 99 12.92 12.03 -1.79
CA GLY A 99 13.13 12.14 -3.23
C GLY A 99 13.32 10.78 -3.91
N LEU A 100 14.11 9.90 -3.27
CA LEU A 100 14.39 8.56 -3.77
C LEU A 100 13.12 7.68 -3.83
N ILE A 101 12.31 7.66 -2.76
CA ILE A 101 11.03 6.92 -2.72
C ILE A 101 10.07 7.44 -3.79
N THR A 102 9.98 8.76 -3.93
CA THR A 102 9.11 9.39 -4.94
C THR A 102 9.55 9.00 -6.35
N LEU A 103 10.85 9.10 -6.63
CA LEU A 103 11.42 8.72 -7.92
C LEU A 103 11.20 7.23 -8.22
N LEU A 104 11.48 6.35 -7.26
CA LEU A 104 11.25 4.90 -7.39
C LEU A 104 9.78 4.59 -7.66
N SER A 105 8.85 5.27 -6.98
CA SER A 105 7.42 5.10 -7.18
C SER A 105 6.98 5.52 -8.59
N VAL A 106 7.50 6.64 -9.09
CA VAL A 106 7.27 7.11 -10.47
C VAL A 106 7.83 6.12 -11.49
N VAL A 107 9.05 5.63 -11.27
CA VAL A 107 9.69 4.64 -12.15
C VAL A 107 8.92 3.33 -12.17
N LEU A 108 8.49 2.82 -11.01
CA LEU A 108 7.67 1.61 -10.90
C LEU A 108 6.34 1.75 -11.66
N VAL A 109 5.68 2.90 -11.51
CA VAL A 109 4.44 3.23 -12.24
C VAL A 109 4.68 3.30 -13.75
N ALA A 110 5.76 3.96 -14.17
CA ALA A 110 6.15 4.09 -15.57
C ALA A 110 6.58 2.75 -16.19
N TYR A 111 7.22 1.88 -15.42
CA TYR A 111 7.61 0.56 -15.86
C TYR A 111 6.40 -0.37 -15.97
N ALA A 112 5.52 -0.36 -14.96
CA ALA A 112 4.25 -1.09 -14.99
C ALA A 112 3.34 -0.64 -16.14
N SER A 113 3.41 0.63 -16.55
CA SER A 113 2.67 1.13 -17.73
C SER A 113 3.33 0.73 -19.06
N ARG A 114 4.66 0.72 -19.14
CA ARG A 114 5.41 0.35 -20.37
C ARG A 114 5.46 -1.15 -20.65
N PHE A 115 5.48 -2.02 -19.64
CA PHE A 115 5.58 -3.48 -19.85
C PHE A 115 4.48 -4.02 -20.77
N ARG A 116 3.30 -3.39 -20.77
CA ARG A 116 2.15 -3.76 -21.60
C ARG A 116 2.14 -3.17 -23.01
N MET A 117 2.93 -2.12 -23.31
CA MET A 117 3.14 -1.73 -24.72
C MET A 117 3.84 -2.84 -25.49
N ARG A 118 4.77 -3.55 -24.85
CA ARG A 118 5.44 -4.72 -25.44
C ARG A 118 4.51 -5.93 -25.55
N GLU A 119 3.64 -6.16 -24.57
CA GLU A 119 2.71 -7.30 -24.55
C GLU A 119 1.57 -7.16 -25.58
N LYS A 120 1.16 -5.94 -25.95
CA LYS A 120 0.15 -5.70 -27.01
C LYS A 120 0.68 -5.81 -28.44
N LEU A 121 1.99 -5.90 -28.63
CA LEU A 121 2.67 -5.97 -29.93
C LEU A 121 3.23 -7.37 -30.23
N SER A 122 3.02 -8.33 -29.33
CA SER A 122 3.31 -9.75 -29.48
C SER A 122 2.03 -10.54 -29.66
#